data_AF-A0A662G4Q0-F1
#
_entry.id   AF-A0A662G4Q0-F1
#
_cell.length_a   1.000
_cell.length_b   1.000
_cell.length_c   1.000
_cell.angle_alpha   90.00
_cell.angle_beta   90.00
_cell.angle_gamma   90.00
#
_symmetry.space_group_name_H-M   'P 1'
#
loop_
_entity.id
_entity.type
_entity.pdbx_description
1 polymer ?
#
loop_
_entity_poly.entity_id
_entity_poly.type
_entity_poly.pdbx_seq_one_letter_code
_entity_poly.pdbx_strand_id
1 'polypeptide(L)'
;MRLELIPALLILASLLQPAVCEDCSGQVVGEARYPAPTLEVREISGLPVPFQNGLPYPSLERQPSRLYIDLGGEWEAFYDENASQGLTLSPRDPATLALLEERMREVLGLEGWEPVRVPSCNNVRGGRWEA
;
A
#
# COMPACT_ATOMS: atom_id res chain seq x y z
N MET A 1 -66.60 32.18 -14.83
CA MET A 1 -66.87 32.39 -16.27
C MET A 1 -65.70 33.20 -16.81
N ARG A 2 -64.87 32.77 -17.76
CA ARG A 2 -64.92 31.68 -18.74
C ARG A 2 -63.52 31.03 -18.84
N LEU A 3 -63.50 29.73 -19.09
CA LEU A 3 -62.37 28.97 -19.61
C LEU A 3 -62.19 29.30 -21.10
N GLU A 4 -60.95 29.36 -21.59
CA GLU A 4 -60.54 29.11 -22.99
C GLU A 4 -59.09 28.56 -22.90
N LEU A 5 -58.86 27.24 -22.97
CA LEU A 5 -58.57 26.40 -24.16
C LEU A 5 -57.08 26.38 -24.62
N ILE A 6 -56.47 25.20 -24.41
CA ILE A 6 -55.23 24.59 -24.95
C ILE A 6 -55.48 24.28 -26.46
N PRO A 7 -54.53 24.24 -27.45
CA PRO A 7 -53.43 23.26 -27.48
C PRO A 7 -52.15 23.46 -28.33
N ALA A 8 -51.14 22.66 -27.93
CA ALA A 8 -50.18 21.85 -28.72
C ALA A 8 -49.56 22.38 -30.03
N LEU A 9 -48.22 22.44 -30.05
CA LEU A 9 -47.23 22.08 -31.11
C LEU A 9 -45.91 22.76 -30.68
N LEU A 10 -44.71 22.16 -30.65
CA LEU A 10 -44.05 21.28 -31.58
C LEU A 10 -42.88 20.57 -30.88
N ILE A 11 -42.73 19.29 -31.19
CA ILE A 11 -41.55 18.47 -30.93
C ILE A 11 -40.40 19.02 -31.78
N LEU A 12 -39.23 19.25 -31.18
CA LEU A 12 -37.96 19.26 -31.89
C LEU A 12 -37.03 18.26 -31.22
N ALA A 13 -36.99 17.07 -31.81
CA ALA A 13 -35.98 16.07 -31.57
C ALA A 13 -34.63 16.58 -32.08
N SER A 14 -33.59 16.54 -31.25
CA SER A 14 -32.17 16.39 -31.62
C SER A 14 -31.33 16.73 -30.38
N LEU A 15 -30.27 16.04 -30.00
CA LEU A 15 -29.57 14.86 -30.45
C LEU A 15 -28.75 14.44 -29.22
N LEU A 16 -28.51 13.14 -29.08
CA LEU A 16 -27.55 12.59 -28.14
C LEU A 16 -26.26 13.43 -28.18
N GLN A 17 -25.93 14.09 -27.07
CA GLN A 17 -24.56 14.51 -26.83
C GLN A 17 -23.84 13.30 -26.25
N PRO A 18 -22.89 12.67 -26.95
CA PRO A 18 -21.94 11.82 -26.25
C PRO A 18 -21.21 12.72 -25.26
N ALA A 19 -21.25 12.35 -23.98
CA ALA A 19 -20.33 12.88 -23.00
C ALA A 19 -18.94 12.71 -23.61
N VAL A 20 -18.27 13.83 -23.88
CA VAL A 20 -16.89 13.85 -24.31
C VAL A 20 -16.13 13.16 -23.19
N CYS A 21 -15.65 11.95 -23.46
CA CYS A 21 -14.65 11.30 -22.63
C CYS A 21 -13.38 12.14 -22.84
N GLU A 22 -13.16 13.12 -21.96
CA GLU A 22 -11.87 13.78 -21.83
C GLU A 22 -10.88 12.71 -21.36
N ASP A 23 -10.27 12.09 -22.37
CA ASP A 23 -8.89 11.65 -22.42
C ASP A 23 -8.21 11.50 -21.05
N CYS A 24 -8.14 10.26 -20.56
CA CYS A 24 -7.24 9.87 -19.47
C CYS A 24 -5.76 9.87 -19.92
N SER A 25 -5.37 10.77 -20.82
CA SER A 25 -3.98 10.96 -21.29
C SER A 25 -3.23 11.85 -20.31
N GLY A 26 -3.19 11.41 -19.06
CA GLY A 26 -2.52 12.10 -17.97
C GLY A 26 -1.93 11.13 -16.96
N GLN A 27 -1.50 9.94 -17.39
CA GLN A 27 -0.57 9.17 -16.56
C GLN A 27 0.76 9.91 -16.55
N VAL A 28 0.93 10.78 -15.54
CA VAL A 28 2.26 11.04 -15.00
C VAL A 28 2.72 9.70 -14.45
N VAL A 29 3.35 8.90 -15.31
CA VAL A 29 4.23 7.83 -14.87
C VAL A 29 5.34 8.57 -14.14
N GLY A 30 5.16 8.77 -12.83
CA GLY A 30 6.28 9.09 -11.98
C GLY A 30 7.29 8.00 -12.22
N GLU A 31 8.39 8.33 -12.92
CA GLU A 31 9.52 7.42 -13.06
C GLU A 31 9.78 6.87 -11.67
N ALA A 32 9.78 5.53 -11.55
CA ALA A 32 10.13 4.90 -10.29
C ALA A 32 11.49 5.46 -9.90
N ARG A 33 11.50 6.35 -8.92
CA ARG A 33 12.69 7.11 -8.49
C ARG A 33 13.79 6.18 -7.96
N TYR A 34 13.45 4.90 -7.81
CA TYR A 34 14.31 3.80 -7.44
C TYR A 34 14.25 2.71 -8.51
N PRO A 35 15.39 2.15 -8.93
CA PRO A 35 15.41 1.04 -9.87
C PRO A 35 14.60 -0.14 -9.31
N ALA A 36 13.91 -0.85 -10.20
CA ALA A 36 13.23 -2.09 -9.82
C ALA A 36 14.23 -3.05 -9.16
N PRO A 37 13.88 -3.71 -8.05
CA PRO A 37 14.81 -4.62 -7.38
C PRO A 37 15.19 -5.74 -8.34
N THR A 38 16.49 -5.93 -8.59
CA THR A 38 16.99 -7.08 -9.33
C THR A 38 17.38 -8.19 -8.37
N LEU A 39 17.16 -9.46 -8.75
CA LEU A 39 17.65 -10.61 -8.02
C LEU A 39 18.26 -11.59 -9.01
N GLU A 40 19.53 -11.93 -8.82
CA GLU A 40 20.23 -12.92 -9.64
C GLU A 40 21.21 -13.74 -8.79
N VAL A 41 21.57 -14.93 -9.26
CA VAL A 41 22.59 -15.77 -8.63
C VAL A 41 23.79 -15.84 -9.57
N ARG A 42 24.97 -15.50 -9.05
CA ARG A 42 26.24 -15.52 -9.80
C ARG A 42 27.14 -16.60 -9.22
N GLU A 43 27.87 -17.30 -10.09
CA GLU A 43 28.94 -18.20 -9.66
C GLU A 43 30.21 -17.41 -9.37
N ILE A 44 30.68 -17.44 -8.12
CA ILE A 44 31.94 -16.80 -7.70
C ILE A 44 32.80 -17.87 -7.05
N SER A 45 33.96 -18.16 -7.66
CA SER A 45 34.87 -19.22 -7.20
C SER A 45 34.20 -20.60 -7.07
N GLY A 46 33.20 -20.88 -7.91
CA GLY A 46 32.42 -22.14 -7.88
C GLY A 46 31.38 -22.22 -6.77
N LEU A 47 31.07 -21.09 -6.12
CA LEU A 47 29.98 -20.97 -5.16
C LEU A 47 28.85 -20.10 -5.75
N PRO A 48 27.58 -20.53 -5.66
CA PRO A 48 26.45 -19.70 -6.05
C PRO A 48 26.24 -18.59 -5.00
N VAL A 49 26.39 -17.34 -5.43
CA VAL A 49 26.23 -16.14 -4.59
C VAL A 49 25.05 -15.32 -5.10
N PRO A 50 24.01 -15.08 -4.28
CA PRO A 50 22.91 -14.20 -4.66
C PRO A 50 23.35 -12.72 -4.68
N PHE A 51 22.82 -11.95 -5.61
CA PHE A 51 23.03 -10.51 -5.75
C PHE A 51 21.67 -9.79 -5.84
N GLN A 52 21.54 -8.66 -5.14
CA GLN A 52 20.43 -7.73 -5.29
C GLN A 52 20.96 -6.35 -5.66
N ASN A 53 20.43 -5.76 -6.74
CA ASN A 53 20.86 -4.46 -7.27
C ASN A 53 22.38 -4.37 -7.50
N GLY A 54 22.99 -5.48 -7.96
CA GLY A 54 24.42 -5.57 -8.23
C GLY A 54 25.33 -5.72 -6.99
N LEU A 55 24.76 -5.75 -5.78
CA LEU A 55 25.47 -6.00 -4.53
C LEU A 55 25.24 -7.44 -4.05
N PRO A 56 26.25 -8.12 -3.44
CA PRO A 56 26.03 -9.42 -2.82
C PRO A 56 24.87 -9.34 -1.83
N TYR A 57 23.89 -10.22 -2.01
CA TYR A 57 22.75 -10.30 -1.12
C TYR A 57 23.24 -10.79 0.25
N PRO A 58 22.96 -10.06 1.34
CA PRO A 58 23.46 -10.43 2.65
C PRO A 58 22.90 -11.79 3.06
N SER A 59 23.73 -12.65 3.64
CA SER A 59 23.22 -13.84 4.32
C SER A 59 22.42 -13.41 5.56
N LEU A 60 21.30 -14.08 5.81
CA LEU A 60 20.53 -13.92 7.05
C LEU A 60 21.17 -14.66 8.23
N GLU A 61 22.38 -15.21 8.04
CA GLU A 61 23.09 -15.94 9.07
C GLU A 61 23.61 -15.01 10.16
N ARG A 62 23.56 -15.50 11.40
CA ARG A 62 24.08 -14.77 12.55
C ARG A 62 25.60 -14.63 12.43
N GLN A 63 26.08 -13.39 12.38
CA GLN A 63 27.51 -13.09 12.31
C GLN A 63 28.10 -13.10 13.73
N PRO A 64 29.03 -14.02 14.05
CA PRO A 64 29.52 -14.19 15.43
C PRO A 64 30.23 -12.96 16.01
N SER A 65 30.72 -12.06 15.14
CA SER A 65 31.43 -10.83 15.53
C SER A 65 30.52 -9.63 15.81
N ARG A 66 29.21 -9.71 15.52
CA ARG A 66 28.29 -8.59 15.73
C ARG A 66 27.61 -8.66 17.10
N LEU A 67 27.35 -7.48 17.66
CA LEU A 67 26.46 -7.34 18.81
C LEU A 67 25.01 -7.52 18.35
N TYR A 68 24.25 -8.31 19.09
CA TYR A 68 22.81 -8.51 18.88
C TYR A 68 22.05 -8.07 20.11
N ILE A 69 20.95 -7.38 19.90
CA ILE A 69 19.97 -7.02 20.94
C ILE A 69 18.76 -7.92 20.72
N ASP A 70 18.35 -8.63 21.76
CA ASP A 70 17.10 -9.38 21.75
C ASP A 70 15.93 -8.40 21.88
N LEU A 71 15.08 -8.36 20.85
CA LEU A 71 13.87 -7.56 20.81
C LEU A 71 12.61 -8.38 21.17
N GLY A 72 12.80 -9.63 21.62
CA GLY A 72 11.72 -10.47 22.15
C GLY A 72 11.11 -9.92 23.45
N GLY A 73 9.87 -10.33 23.75
CA GLY A 73 9.19 -9.95 25.00
C GLY A 73 7.76 -9.49 24.79
N GLU A 74 7.26 -8.69 25.73
CA GLU A 74 5.92 -8.09 25.66
C GLU A 74 5.96 -6.81 24.84
N TRP A 75 5.09 -6.74 23.85
CA TRP A 75 4.92 -5.60 22.94
C TRP A 75 3.46 -5.15 22.96
N GLU A 76 3.21 -3.92 22.56
CA GLU A 76 1.87 -3.43 22.29
C GLU A 76 1.63 -3.44 20.78
N ALA A 77 0.50 -4.00 20.33
CA ALA A 77 0.11 -4.07 18.93
C ALA A 77 -1.23 -3.38 18.71
N PHE A 78 -1.32 -2.58 17.65
CA PHE A 78 -2.56 -1.93 17.23
C PHE A 78 -3.00 -2.47 15.86
N TYR A 79 -4.24 -2.95 15.78
CA TYR A 79 -4.83 -3.46 14.55
C TYR A 79 -5.78 -2.41 13.97
N ASP A 80 -5.32 -1.65 12.98
CA ASP A 80 -6.16 -0.65 12.29
C ASP A 80 -7.10 -1.32 11.28
N GLU A 81 -8.35 -1.55 11.68
CA GLU A 81 -9.41 -2.09 10.80
C GLU A 81 -9.73 -1.18 9.61
N ASN A 82 -9.40 0.12 9.72
CA ASN A 82 -9.63 1.11 8.68
C ASN A 82 -8.35 1.40 7.88
N ALA A 83 -7.31 0.56 8.01
CA ALA A 83 -6.08 0.73 7.25
C ALA A 83 -6.36 0.73 5.74
N SER A 84 -5.92 1.80 5.06
CA SER A 84 -6.06 1.91 3.61
C SER A 84 -5.16 0.88 2.93
N GLN A 85 -5.75 -0.19 2.39
CA GLN A 85 -5.03 -1.20 1.61
C GLN A 85 -4.26 -0.56 0.45
N GLY A 86 -4.88 0.42 -0.22
CA GLY A 86 -4.26 1.17 -1.32
C GLY A 86 -2.99 1.91 -0.91
N LEU A 87 -2.93 2.44 0.32
CA LEU A 87 -1.74 3.11 0.84
C LEU A 87 -0.62 2.13 1.21
N THR A 88 -0.97 0.95 1.75
CA THR A 88 0.05 -0.06 2.11
C THR A 88 0.76 -0.65 0.89
N LEU A 89 0.07 -0.68 -0.25
CA LEU A 89 0.54 -1.24 -1.52
C LEU A 89 1.03 -0.17 -2.51
N SER A 90 0.95 1.12 -2.18
CA SER A 90 1.39 2.18 -3.08
C SER A 90 2.93 2.29 -3.18
N PRO A 91 3.45 2.82 -4.30
CA PRO A 91 4.88 3.12 -4.44
C PRO A 91 5.39 4.02 -3.30
N ARG A 92 6.62 3.77 -2.82
CA ARG A 92 7.25 4.57 -1.74
C ARG A 92 7.87 5.85 -2.27
N ASP A 93 7.06 6.67 -2.94
CA ASP A 93 7.44 8.04 -3.28
C ASP A 93 7.38 8.96 -2.04
N PRO A 94 7.99 10.16 -2.09
CA PRO A 94 8.02 11.06 -0.95
C PRO A 94 6.64 11.47 -0.41
N ALA A 95 5.60 11.56 -1.25
CA ALA A 95 4.27 11.94 -0.81
C ALA A 95 3.59 10.80 -0.05
N THR A 96 3.71 9.57 -0.57
CA THR A 96 3.25 8.35 0.11
C THR A 96 3.94 8.18 1.47
N LEU A 97 5.26 8.38 1.53
CA LEU A 97 6.01 8.27 2.79
C LEU A 97 5.56 9.31 3.82
N ALA A 98 5.38 10.57 3.41
CA ALA A 98 4.88 11.61 4.29
C ALA A 98 3.51 11.27 4.89
N LEU A 99 2.60 10.74 4.07
CA LEU A 99 1.27 10.31 4.52
C LEU A 99 1.35 9.12 5.49
N LEU A 100 2.21 8.14 5.22
CA LEU A 100 2.44 7.02 6.15
C LEU A 100 2.98 7.50 7.50
N GLU A 101 3.95 8.41 7.51
CA GLU A 101 4.51 8.96 8.74
C GLU A 101 3.49 9.79 9.53
N GLU A 102 2.67 10.58 8.85
CA GLU A 102 1.56 11.30 9.46
C GLU A 102 0.57 10.34 10.11
N ARG A 103 0.12 9.32 9.36
CA ARG A 103 -0.80 8.30 9.88
C ARG A 103 -0.22 7.54 11.07
N MET A 104 1.07 7.19 11.03
CA MET A 104 1.73 6.53 12.15
C MET A 104 1.73 7.40 13.41
N ARG A 105 1.95 8.71 13.29
CA ARG A 105 1.90 9.63 14.44
C ARG A 105 0.50 9.70 15.04
N GLU A 106 -0.54 9.68 14.22
CA GLU A 106 -1.93 9.63 14.70
C GLU A 106 -2.20 8.36 15.52
N VAL A 107 -1.78 7.20 15.00
CA VAL A 107 -2.05 5.89 15.61
C VAL A 107 -1.41 5.74 17.00
N LEU A 108 -0.23 6.32 17.23
CA LEU A 108 0.44 6.27 18.54
C LEU A 108 -0.37 6.91 19.68
N GLY A 109 -1.28 7.82 19.38
CA GLY A 109 -2.13 8.48 20.37
C GLY A 109 -3.47 7.77 20.61
N LEU A 110 -3.77 6.70 19.89
CA LEU A 110 -5.05 6.00 19.97
C LEU A 110 -5.09 5.02 21.15
N GLU A 111 -6.29 4.79 21.66
CA GLU A 111 -6.59 3.68 22.55
C GLU A 111 -6.82 2.39 21.74
N GLY A 112 -6.76 1.23 22.39
CA GLY A 112 -6.97 -0.07 21.72
C GLY A 112 -5.70 -0.82 21.32
N TRP A 113 -4.55 -0.41 21.85
CA TRP A 113 -3.34 -1.23 21.83
C TRP A 113 -3.54 -2.48 22.70
N GLU A 114 -3.14 -3.63 22.17
CA GLU A 114 -3.27 -4.93 22.82
C GLU A 114 -1.89 -5.52 23.11
N PRO A 115 -1.66 -6.10 24.30
CA PRO A 115 -0.39 -6.74 24.62
C PRO A 115 -0.20 -8.01 23.79
N VAL A 116 0.99 -8.17 23.22
CA VAL A 116 1.41 -9.30 22.40
C VAL A 116 2.81 -9.74 22.81
N ARG A 117 2.95 -11.02 23.14
CA ARG A 117 4.24 -11.62 23.42
C ARG A 117 4.94 -12.05 22.13
N VAL A 118 6.05 -11.42 21.77
CA VAL A 118 6.82 -11.73 20.56
C VAL A 118 8.01 -12.66 20.87
N PRO A 119 8.38 -13.60 19.97
CA PRO A 119 7.76 -13.83 18.66
C PRO A 119 6.36 -14.47 18.78
N SER A 120 5.40 -13.94 18.01
CA SER A 120 4.04 -14.45 17.87
C SER A 120 3.67 -14.57 16.39
N CYS A 121 2.57 -15.26 16.11
CA CYS A 121 1.95 -15.30 14.79
C CYS A 121 0.64 -14.51 14.85
N ASN A 122 0.48 -13.51 13.98
CA ASN A 122 -0.78 -12.75 13.88
C ASN A 122 -1.80 -13.47 12.97
N ASN A 123 -1.35 -14.34 12.08
CA ASN A 123 -2.17 -15.07 11.12
C ASN A 123 -2.39 -16.52 11.57
N VAL A 124 -2.85 -16.70 12.82
CA VAL A 124 -3.18 -18.03 13.33
C VAL A 124 -4.53 -18.46 12.76
N ARG A 125 -4.59 -19.68 12.21
CA ARG A 125 -5.85 -20.28 11.76
C ARG A 125 -6.82 -20.44 12.93
N GLY A 126 -8.05 -20.00 12.75
CA GLY A 126 -9.10 -19.85 13.78
C GLY A 126 -8.84 -18.69 14.73
N GLY A 127 -7.87 -17.83 14.43
CA GLY A 127 -7.52 -16.67 15.23
C GLY A 127 -8.56 -15.56 15.11
N ARG A 128 -8.54 -14.64 16.08
CA ARG A 128 -9.48 -13.51 16.16
C ARG A 128 -9.55 -12.66 14.87
N TRP A 129 -8.44 -12.58 14.14
CA TRP A 129 -8.28 -11.75 12.95
C TRP A 129 -8.25 -12.55 11.64
N GLU A 130 -8.59 -13.85 11.67
CA GLU A 130 -8.79 -14.63 10.44
C GLU A 130 -10.19 -14.31 9.87
N ALA A 131 -10.21 -13.56 8.76
CA ALA A 131 -11.43 -13.18 8.03
C ALA A 131 -11.80 -14.22 6.96
#